data_AF-A0A378TTD1-F1
#
_entry.id   AF-A0A378TTD1-F1
#
_cell.length_a   1.000
_cell.length_b   1.000
_cell.length_c   1.000
_cell.angle_alpha   90.00
_cell.angle_beta   90.00
_cell.angle_gamma   90.00
#
_symmetry.space_group_name_H-M   'P 1'
#
loop_
_entity.id
_entity.type
_entity.pdbx_description
1 polymer ?
#
loop_
_entity_poly.entity_id
_entity_poly.type
_entity_poly.pdbx_seq_one_letter_code
_entity_poly.pdbx_strand_id
1 'polypeptide(L)'
;MTTKEKRTLIAKIHIAKKDLCMDDATYCDVLIRVTGKNSCKDMTLNELKKVIQDFKRLGFKVKQSWQKVTPKHGRKPTTTPDREAMLSKIEAMLTDMNLHWHYAHGMAKNMFGVDMVHWLDAQKMYKVVQALAVYQKRHANSDSQTAGK
;
A
#
# COMPACT_ATOMS: atom_id res chain seq x y z
N MET A 1 -9.39 25.52 22.19
CA MET A 1 -8.50 25.52 21.00
C MET A 1 -7.65 24.26 20.98
N THR A 2 -7.40 23.68 19.81
CA THR A 2 -6.71 22.39 19.61
C THR A 2 -5.18 22.52 19.72
N THR A 3 -4.64 22.33 20.93
CA THR A 3 -3.19 22.42 21.24
C THR A 3 -2.31 21.56 20.31
N LYS A 4 -2.82 20.41 19.84
CA LYS A 4 -2.14 19.52 18.89
C LYS A 4 -1.86 20.19 17.55
N GLU A 5 -2.84 20.90 16.98
CA GLU A 5 -2.67 21.58 15.69
C GLU A 5 -1.66 22.73 15.78
N LYS A 6 -1.71 23.51 16.87
CA LYS A 6 -0.74 24.58 17.14
C LYS A 6 0.69 24.03 17.16
N ARG A 7 0.95 22.93 17.88
CA ARG A 7 2.25 22.25 17.92
C ARG A 7 2.68 21.77 16.52
N THR A 8 1.77 21.21 15.73
CA THR A 8 2.06 20.77 14.34
C THR A 8 2.44 21.92 13.41
N LEU A 9 1.80 23.09 13.54
CA LEU A 9 2.14 24.27 12.74
C LEU A 9 3.50 24.85 13.15
N ILE A 10 3.78 24.96 14.45
CA ILE A 10 5.08 25.41 14.97
C ILE A 10 6.22 24.49 14.46
N ALA A 11 6.02 23.17 14.50
CA ALA A 11 7.00 22.22 13.95
C ALA A 11 7.26 22.45 12.45
N LYS A 12 6.21 22.73 11.64
CA LYS A 12 6.37 23.06 10.21
C LYS A 12 7.15 24.35 9.98
N ILE A 13 6.97 25.36 10.83
CA ILE A 13 7.69 26.63 10.79
C ILE A 13 9.20 26.42 11.07
N HIS A 14 9.54 25.61 12.07
CA HIS A 14 10.95 25.27 12.33
C HIS A 14 11.58 24.41 11.22
N ILE A 15 10.82 23.50 10.61
CA ILE A 15 11.28 22.75 9.42
C ILE A 15 11.54 23.72 8.26
N ALA A 16 10.65 24.68 8.03
CA ALA A 16 10.81 25.69 6.98
C ALA A 16 12.05 26.57 7.19
N LYS A 17 12.31 27.03 8.43
CA LYS A 17 13.56 27.75 8.77
C LYS A 17 14.80 26.95 8.32
N LYS A 18 14.82 25.64 8.61
CA LYS A 18 15.93 24.75 8.23
C LYS A 18 16.01 24.50 6.71
N ASP A 19 14.89 24.27 6.05
CA ASP A 19 14.80 24.00 4.59
C ASP A 19 15.16 25.24 3.76
N LEU A 20 14.91 26.45 4.28
CA LEU A 20 15.28 27.74 3.69
C LEU A 20 16.66 28.27 4.16
N CYS A 21 17.40 27.53 5.00
CA CYS A 21 18.70 27.93 5.55
C CYS A 21 18.71 29.35 6.20
N MET A 22 17.63 29.70 6.91
CA MET A 22 17.51 31.02 7.55
C MET A 22 18.23 31.09 8.90
N ASP A 23 18.96 32.18 9.12
CA ASP A 23 19.51 32.54 10.43
C ASP A 23 18.40 32.91 11.45
N ASP A 24 18.70 32.85 12.75
CA ASP A 24 17.78 33.24 13.81
C ASP A 24 17.35 34.72 13.76
N ALA A 25 18.24 35.64 13.38
CA ALA A 25 17.88 37.05 13.23
C ALA A 25 16.89 37.27 12.08
N THR A 26 17.19 36.69 10.90
CA THR A 26 16.29 36.73 9.72
C THR A 26 14.95 36.07 10.01
N TYR A 27 14.96 34.95 10.72
CA TYR A 27 13.75 34.24 11.13
C TYR A 27 12.87 35.10 12.05
N CYS A 28 13.45 35.74 13.07
CA CYS A 28 12.74 36.65 13.97
C CYS A 28 12.16 37.86 13.24
N ASP A 29 12.90 38.48 12.31
CA ASP A 29 12.40 39.59 11.49
C ASP A 29 11.16 39.20 10.68
N VAL A 30 11.18 38.04 9.99
CA VAL A 30 10.02 37.56 9.23
C VAL A 30 8.81 37.27 10.14
N LEU A 31 9.01 36.74 11.34
CA LEU A 31 7.92 36.54 12.31
C LEU A 31 7.29 37.87 12.76
N ILE A 32 8.12 38.88 13.08
CA ILE A 32 7.67 40.21 13.46
C ILE A 32 6.95 40.90 12.28
N ARG A 33 7.50 40.82 11.07
CA ARG A 33 6.88 41.37 9.86
C ARG A 33 5.50 40.78 9.55
N VAL A 34 5.30 39.48 9.80
CA VAL A 34 4.06 38.77 9.44
C VAL A 34 3.01 38.79 10.56
N THR A 35 3.43 38.89 11.83
CA THR A 35 2.53 38.73 13.00
C THR A 35 2.71 39.76 14.12
N GLY A 36 3.74 40.62 14.07
CA GLY A 36 4.10 41.54 15.14
C GLY A 36 4.73 40.87 16.38
N LYS A 37 5.07 39.58 16.30
CA LYS A 37 5.57 38.78 17.45
C LYS A 37 6.85 38.04 17.10
N ASN A 38 7.76 37.94 18.06
CA ASN A 38 9.03 37.21 17.95
C ASN A 38 8.90 35.69 18.25
N SER A 39 7.78 35.24 18.82
CA SER A 39 7.62 33.89 19.37
C SER A 39 6.39 33.18 18.79
N CYS A 40 6.63 32.01 18.18
CA CYS A 40 5.56 31.13 17.68
C CYS A 40 4.70 30.51 18.79
N LYS A 41 5.13 30.58 20.06
CA LYS A 41 4.33 30.12 21.21
C LYS A 41 3.16 31.07 21.50
N ASP A 42 3.30 32.35 21.18
CA ASP A 42 2.37 33.44 21.50
C ASP A 42 1.47 33.83 20.30
N MET A 43 1.69 33.16 19.17
CA MET A 43 0.85 33.26 17.97
C MET A 43 -0.42 32.40 18.07
N THR A 44 -1.52 32.90 17.53
CA THR A 44 -2.76 32.16 17.28
C THR A 44 -2.60 31.20 16.10
N LEU A 45 -3.57 30.29 15.92
CA LEU A 45 -3.57 29.33 14.83
C LEU A 45 -3.65 30.01 13.44
N ASN A 46 -4.29 31.19 13.35
CA ASN A 46 -4.35 31.97 12.11
C ASN A 46 -3.03 32.69 11.81
N GLU A 47 -2.36 33.26 12.82
CA GLU A 47 -1.02 33.85 12.67
C GLU A 47 0.00 32.80 12.19
N LEU A 48 0.02 31.60 12.80
CA LEU A 48 0.89 30.50 12.37
C LEU A 48 0.62 30.04 10.92
N LYS A 49 -0.64 30.06 10.47
CA LYS A 49 -0.99 29.79 9.06
C LYS A 49 -0.46 30.88 8.12
N LYS A 50 -0.53 32.16 8.50
CA LYS A 50 0.05 33.28 7.72
C LYS A 50 1.57 33.14 7.58
N VAL A 51 2.29 32.81 8.66
CA VAL A 51 3.75 32.57 8.61
C VAL A 51 4.10 31.43 7.64
N ILE A 52 3.38 30.32 7.68
CA ILE A 52 3.60 29.20 6.74
C ILE A 52 3.30 29.61 5.29
N GLN A 53 2.33 30.50 5.06
CA GLN A 53 2.04 31.04 3.73
C GLN A 53 3.16 31.97 3.23
N ASP A 54 3.74 32.82 4.09
CA ASP A 54 4.88 33.65 3.70
C ASP A 54 6.13 32.79 3.42
N PHE A 55 6.39 31.77 4.24
CA PHE A 55 7.47 30.82 3.97
C PHE A 55 7.28 30.07 2.64
N LYS A 56 6.04 29.66 2.29
CA LYS A 56 5.76 29.10 0.96
C LYS A 56 6.10 30.07 -0.17
N ARG A 57 5.81 31.37 0.01
CA ARG A 57 6.17 32.43 -0.96
C ARG A 57 7.69 32.61 -1.07
N LEU A 58 8.42 32.43 0.04
CA LEU A 58 9.89 32.42 0.08
C LEU A 58 10.53 31.12 -0.41
N GLY A 59 9.74 30.20 -1.00
CA GLY A 59 10.24 28.97 -1.63
C GLY A 59 10.08 27.70 -0.80
N PHE A 60 9.49 27.75 0.41
CA PHE A 60 9.26 26.56 1.22
C PHE A 60 8.26 25.63 0.56
N LYS A 61 8.78 24.63 -0.16
CA LYS A 61 8.01 23.51 -0.67
C LYS A 61 7.64 22.65 0.52
N VAL A 62 6.42 22.83 1.04
CA VAL A 62 5.82 21.89 1.99
C VAL A 62 5.86 20.53 1.32
N LYS A 63 6.85 19.71 1.70
CA LYS A 63 6.87 18.28 1.44
C LYS A 63 5.59 17.76 2.08
N GLN A 64 4.57 17.57 1.26
CA GLN A 64 3.51 16.63 1.58
C GLN A 64 4.28 15.35 1.81
N SER A 65 4.49 14.98 3.08
CA SER A 65 4.90 13.64 3.43
C SER A 65 3.97 12.76 2.63
N TRP A 66 4.51 12.03 1.64
CA TRP A 66 3.74 11.13 0.78
C TRP A 66 2.83 10.40 1.73
N GLN A 67 1.53 10.70 1.65
CA GLN A 67 0.63 10.28 2.70
C GLN A 67 0.71 8.77 2.64
N LYS A 68 1.33 8.16 3.65
CA LYS A 68 1.16 6.75 3.94
C LYS A 68 -0.33 6.63 4.18
N VAL A 69 -1.07 6.34 3.11
CA VAL A 69 -2.47 5.95 3.16
C VAL A 69 -2.46 4.52 3.71
N THR A 70 -1.96 4.38 4.94
CA THR A 70 -2.32 3.28 5.82
C THR A 70 -3.81 3.47 6.03
N PRO A 71 -4.67 2.65 5.41
CA PRO A 71 -6.10 2.83 5.56
C PRO A 71 -6.40 2.68 7.06
N LYS A 72 -7.23 3.58 7.59
CA LYS A 72 -7.44 3.75 9.03
C LYS A 72 -8.05 2.51 9.71
N HIS A 73 -8.65 1.67 8.89
CA HIS A 73 -8.92 0.25 9.10
C HIS A 73 -8.14 -0.48 8.00
N GLY A 74 -7.58 -1.66 8.26
CA GLY A 74 -6.72 -2.37 7.29
C GLY A 74 -7.37 -2.56 5.92
N ARG A 75 -6.57 -2.94 4.90
CA ARG A 75 -7.09 -3.25 3.55
C ARG A 75 -8.34 -4.14 3.69
N LYS A 76 -9.46 -3.67 3.15
CA LYS A 76 -10.72 -4.42 3.11
C LYS A 76 -10.41 -5.79 2.49
N PRO A 77 -10.64 -6.92 3.19
CA PRO A 77 -10.38 -8.22 2.60
C PRO A 77 -11.25 -8.37 1.35
N THR A 78 -10.64 -8.76 0.23
CA THR A 78 -11.36 -9.05 -1.02
C THR A 78 -12.05 -10.39 -0.87
N THR A 79 -13.20 -10.41 -0.20
CA THR A 79 -13.98 -11.62 0.04
C THR A 79 -14.82 -12.02 -1.17
N THR A 80 -14.83 -13.34 -1.39
CA THR A 80 -15.78 -14.20 -2.14
C THR A 80 -15.67 -14.35 -3.67
N PRO A 81 -16.13 -13.44 -4.57
CA PRO A 81 -16.37 -13.81 -5.98
C PRO A 81 -15.15 -14.34 -6.74
N ASP A 82 -13.97 -13.71 -6.55
CA ASP A 82 -12.72 -14.13 -7.18
C ASP A 82 -12.28 -15.53 -6.70
N ARG A 83 -12.55 -15.85 -5.43
CA ARG A 83 -12.17 -17.12 -4.80
C ARG A 83 -13.03 -18.29 -5.29
N GLU A 84 -14.33 -18.07 -5.45
CA GLU A 84 -15.25 -19.07 -5.98
C GLU A 84 -14.99 -19.30 -7.48
N ALA A 85 -14.73 -18.23 -8.24
CA ALA A 85 -14.30 -18.33 -9.64
C ALA A 85 -12.98 -19.11 -9.80
N MET A 86 -11.99 -18.91 -8.92
CA MET A 86 -10.75 -19.69 -8.93
C MET A 86 -10.97 -21.16 -8.57
N LEU A 87 -11.85 -21.47 -7.61
CA LEU A 87 -12.18 -22.86 -7.26
C LEU A 87 -12.89 -23.59 -8.41
N SER A 88 -13.90 -22.94 -9.03
CA SER A 88 -14.60 -23.48 -10.21
C SER A 88 -13.64 -23.68 -11.40
N LYS A 89 -12.67 -22.77 -11.59
CA LYS A 89 -11.62 -22.94 -12.60
C LYS A 89 -10.69 -24.12 -12.31
N ILE A 90 -10.32 -24.34 -11.05
CA ILE A 90 -9.53 -25.50 -10.64
C ILE A 90 -10.31 -26.80 -10.89
N GLU A 91 -11.59 -26.82 -10.55
CA GLU A 91 -12.50 -27.96 -10.78
C GLU A 91 -12.63 -28.32 -12.27
N ALA A 92 -12.83 -27.32 -13.13
CA ALA A 92 -12.87 -27.51 -14.58
C ALA A 92 -11.56 -28.12 -15.10
N MET A 93 -10.41 -27.55 -14.73
CA MET A 93 -9.10 -28.08 -15.15
C MET A 93 -8.82 -29.49 -14.62
N LEU A 94 -9.27 -29.81 -13.40
CA LEU A 94 -9.18 -31.16 -12.85
C LEU A 94 -10.05 -32.14 -13.66
N THR A 95 -11.27 -31.74 -14.01
CA THR A 95 -12.20 -32.53 -14.82
C THR A 95 -11.66 -32.78 -16.23
N ASP A 96 -11.13 -31.75 -16.90
CA ASP A 96 -10.50 -31.84 -18.23
C ASP A 96 -9.33 -32.87 -18.26
N MET A 97 -8.64 -33.04 -17.13
CA MET A 97 -7.51 -33.95 -16.98
C MET A 97 -7.88 -35.29 -16.32
N ASN A 98 -9.16 -35.54 -16.04
CA ASN A 98 -9.66 -36.69 -15.29
C ASN A 98 -8.95 -36.88 -13.92
N LEU A 99 -8.63 -35.78 -13.24
CA LEU A 99 -7.96 -35.74 -11.94
C LEU A 99 -8.95 -35.41 -10.81
N HIS A 100 -8.72 -36.01 -9.65
CA HIS A 100 -9.56 -35.76 -8.47
C HIS A 100 -9.04 -34.57 -7.62
N TRP A 101 -9.92 -33.95 -6.82
CA TRP A 101 -9.60 -32.84 -5.92
C TRP A 101 -8.39 -33.10 -4.99
N HIS A 102 -8.14 -34.35 -4.61
CA HIS A 102 -6.94 -34.76 -3.87
C HIS A 102 -5.62 -34.31 -4.52
N TYR A 103 -5.55 -34.27 -5.85
CA TYR A 103 -4.34 -33.84 -6.55
C TYR A 103 -4.07 -32.34 -6.34
N ALA A 104 -5.11 -31.50 -6.43
CA ALA A 104 -5.00 -30.08 -6.14
C ALA A 104 -4.71 -29.82 -4.65
N HIS A 105 -5.27 -30.61 -3.73
CA HIS A 105 -4.94 -30.56 -2.30
C HIS A 105 -3.47 -30.91 -2.03
N GLY A 106 -2.94 -31.98 -2.65
CA GLY A 106 -1.52 -32.31 -2.60
C GLY A 106 -0.63 -31.21 -3.17
N MET A 107 -1.06 -30.54 -4.24
CA MET A 107 -0.36 -29.39 -4.82
C MET A 107 -0.36 -28.18 -3.88
N ALA A 108 -1.49 -27.85 -3.24
CA ALA A 108 -1.57 -26.80 -2.22
C ALA A 108 -0.66 -27.09 -1.01
N LYS A 109 -0.61 -28.34 -0.57
CA LYS A 109 0.26 -28.81 0.52
C LYS A 109 1.73 -28.67 0.17
N ASN A 110 2.14 -29.12 -1.02
CA ASN A 110 3.52 -29.05 -1.48
C ASN A 110 3.99 -27.61 -1.78
N MET A 111 3.12 -26.73 -2.26
CA MET A 111 3.49 -25.34 -2.61
C MET A 111 3.42 -24.37 -1.43
N PHE A 112 2.49 -24.59 -0.48
CA PHE A 112 2.16 -23.59 0.56
C PHE A 112 2.03 -24.15 1.97
N GLY A 113 2.15 -25.47 2.17
CA GLY A 113 1.95 -26.11 3.48
C GLY A 113 0.50 -26.09 3.97
N VAL A 114 -0.48 -25.95 3.06
CA VAL A 114 -1.92 -25.90 3.39
C VAL A 114 -2.61 -27.13 2.82
N ASP A 115 -3.28 -27.92 3.67
CA ASP A 115 -3.88 -29.21 3.27
C ASP A 115 -5.04 -29.10 2.27
N MET A 116 -5.76 -27.97 2.27
CA MET A 116 -6.91 -27.74 1.39
C MET A 116 -6.62 -26.62 0.39
N VAL A 117 -7.30 -26.68 -0.77
CA VAL A 117 -7.23 -25.63 -1.81
C VAL A 117 -8.21 -24.50 -1.51
N HIS A 118 -9.36 -24.81 -0.92
CA HIS A 118 -10.03 -23.86 -0.04
C HIS A 118 -9.17 -23.64 1.23
N TRP A 119 -9.47 -22.65 2.07
CA TRP A 119 -8.53 -22.01 3.02
C TRP A 119 -7.40 -21.18 2.38
N LEU A 120 -6.94 -21.48 1.15
CA LEU A 120 -5.99 -20.59 0.46
C LEU A 120 -6.58 -19.18 0.20
N ASP A 121 -5.67 -18.20 0.15
CA ASP A 121 -5.92 -16.86 -0.36
C ASP A 121 -5.95 -16.85 -1.90
N ALA A 122 -6.68 -15.90 -2.49
CA ALA A 122 -6.82 -15.74 -3.94
C ALA A 122 -5.47 -15.72 -4.69
N GLN A 123 -4.45 -15.05 -4.15
CA GLN A 123 -3.12 -15.00 -4.77
C GLN A 123 -2.41 -16.37 -4.77
N LYS A 124 -2.66 -17.20 -3.74
CA LYS A 124 -2.14 -18.57 -3.67
C LYS A 124 -2.93 -19.51 -4.58
N MET A 125 -4.24 -19.37 -4.68
CA MET A 125 -5.07 -20.13 -5.63
C MET A 125 -4.65 -19.88 -7.08
N TYR A 126 -4.40 -18.62 -7.45
CA TYR A 126 -3.89 -18.27 -8.78
C TYR A 126 -2.58 -19.00 -9.11
N LYS A 127 -1.71 -19.23 -8.12
CA LYS A 127 -0.48 -20.01 -8.29
C LYS A 127 -0.73 -21.51 -8.45
N VAL A 128 -1.75 -22.08 -7.80
CA VAL A 128 -2.19 -23.47 -8.05
C VAL A 128 -2.73 -23.60 -9.48
N VAL A 129 -3.54 -22.65 -9.95
CA VAL A 129 -4.02 -22.60 -11.35
C VAL A 129 -2.85 -22.52 -12.34
N GLN A 130 -1.83 -21.70 -12.07
CA GLN A 130 -0.62 -21.64 -12.90
C GLN A 130 0.14 -22.98 -12.94
N ALA A 131 0.25 -23.68 -11.81
CA ALA A 131 0.90 -24.98 -11.73
C ALA A 131 0.12 -26.08 -12.47
N LEU A 132 -1.21 -26.12 -12.33
CA LEU A 132 -2.08 -27.02 -13.10
C LEU A 132 -2.00 -26.73 -14.60
N ALA A 133 -1.91 -25.47 -15.04
CA ALA A 133 -1.75 -25.12 -16.45
C ALA A 133 -0.39 -25.57 -17.03
N VAL A 134 0.67 -25.55 -16.22
CA VAL A 134 1.99 -26.10 -16.61
C VAL A 134 1.94 -27.63 -16.69
N TYR A 135 1.24 -28.28 -15.75
CA TYR A 135 1.03 -29.73 -15.76
C TYR A 135 0.23 -30.19 -16.99
N GLN A 136 -0.89 -29.53 -17.30
CA GLN A 136 -1.72 -29.80 -18.48
C GLN A 136 -0.89 -29.71 -19.78
N LYS A 137 -0.07 -28.66 -19.94
CA LYS A 137 0.83 -28.51 -21.09
C LYS A 137 1.88 -29.62 -21.20
N ARG A 138 2.37 -30.14 -20.07
CA ARG A 138 3.32 -31.26 -20.07
C ARG A 138 2.64 -32.57 -20.50
N HIS A 139 1.44 -32.84 -20.00
CA HIS A 139 0.69 -34.03 -20.37
C HIS A 139 0.23 -34.03 -21.82
N ALA A 140 -0.30 -32.91 -22.33
CA ALA A 140 -0.68 -32.78 -23.74
C ALA A 140 0.50 -33.08 -24.70
N ASN A 141 1.72 -32.69 -24.35
CA ASN A 141 2.92 -33.01 -25.13
C ASN A 141 3.29 -34.50 -25.05
N SER A 142 3.06 -35.16 -23.92
CA SER A 142 3.31 -36.61 -23.74
C SER A 142 2.32 -37.47 -24.52
N ASP A 143 1.01 -37.15 -24.45
CA ASP A 143 -0.03 -37.90 -25.15
C ASP A 143 0.05 -37.73 -26.68
N SER A 144 0.62 -36.60 -27.14
CA SER A 144 0.93 -36.38 -28.56
C SER A 144 2.06 -37.27 -29.10
N GLN A 145 2.87 -37.89 -28.22
CA GLN A 145 4.04 -38.68 -28.60
C GLN A 145 3.79 -40.20 -28.63
N THR A 146 2.66 -40.67 -28.06
CA THR A 146 2.27 -42.09 -28.03
C THR A 146 1.37 -42.51 -29.19
N ALA A 147 0.80 -41.57 -29.96
CA ALA A 147 -0.07 -41.84 -31.12
C ALA A 147 0.69 -42.08 -32.44
N GLY A 148 2.02 -42.20 -32.42
CA GLY A 148 2.89 -42.26 -33.60
C GLY A 148 3.89 -43.41 -33.58
N LYS A 149 3.49 -44.60 -33.13
CA LYS A 149 4.33 -45.80 -33.12
C LYS A 149 3.54 -47.07 -33.44
#